data_AF-A0A3E5E3U7-F1
#
_entry.id   AF-A0A3E5E3U7-F1
#
_cell.length_a   1.000
_cell.length_b   1.000
_cell.length_c   1.000
_cell.angle_alpha   90.00
_cell.angle_beta   90.00
_cell.angle_gamma   90.00
#
_symmetry.space_group_name_H-M   'P 1'
#
loop_
_entity.id
_entity.type
_entity.pdbx_description
1 polymer ?
#
loop_
_entity_poly.entity_id
_entity_poly.type
_entity_poly.pdbx_seq_one_letter_code
_entity_poly.pdbx_strand_id
1 'polypeptide(L)'
;MTDRDYAIKSMKEITFQMASHAQDYLEVTIERHYTDIKELMTSYQKLILENQIVLEELDMECQEKINEDMAYALSYLSIYNNQLNLPKMHREMNNLMIIYGLSDMIYRGMTLVKFYAPNGVMLSEILHSCFCSHYNKTDVEVQQELGIGRTSFYKMKKQALGYLGFYFYEIVVPQAKDKRF
;
A
#
# COMPACT_ATOMS: atom_id res chain seq x y z
N MET A 1 11.34 1.41 16.36
CA MET A 1 10.12 2.20 16.66
C MET A 1 8.95 1.29 16.37
N THR A 2 8.07 1.03 17.33
CA THR A 2 6.89 0.17 17.10
C THR A 2 5.80 0.95 16.34
N ASP A 3 4.86 0.25 15.70
CA ASP A 3 3.69 0.88 15.06
C ASP A 3 2.93 1.82 16.01
N ARG A 4 2.83 1.42 17.28
CA ARG A 4 2.19 2.21 18.32
C ARG A 4 2.98 3.48 18.64
N ASP A 5 4.31 3.39 18.73
CA ASP A 5 5.17 4.56 18.99
C ASP A 5 5.09 5.56 17.84
N TYR A 6 5.09 5.07 16.60
CA TYR A 6 4.89 5.89 15.41
C TYR A 6 3.55 6.62 15.48
N ALA A 7 2.46 5.88 15.72
CA ALA A 7 1.11 6.45 15.74
C ALA A 7 0.97 7.53 16.83
N ILE A 8 1.50 7.29 18.03
CA ILE A 8 1.49 8.27 19.13
C ILE A 8 2.28 9.53 18.77
N LYS A 9 3.46 9.37 18.17
CA LYS A 9 4.30 10.52 17.78
C LYS A 9 3.59 11.35 16.71
N SER A 10 3.12 10.71 15.65
CA SER A 10 2.46 11.37 14.52
C SER A 10 1.19 12.11 14.92
N MET A 11 0.37 11.53 15.80
CA MET A 11 -0.85 12.22 16.25
C MET A 11 -0.56 13.47 17.08
N LYS A 12 0.52 13.48 17.88
CA LYS A 12 0.91 14.67 18.65
C LYS A 12 1.23 15.86 17.75
N GLU A 13 1.75 15.63 16.55
CA GLU A 13 2.13 16.68 15.59
C GLU A 13 0.90 17.47 15.09
N ILE A 14 -0.25 16.82 14.93
CA ILE A 14 -1.48 17.47 14.44
C ILE A 14 -2.49 17.81 15.54
N THR A 15 -2.29 17.34 16.77
CA THR A 15 -3.25 17.54 17.88
C THR A 15 -3.54 19.01 18.12
N PHE A 16 -2.54 19.89 17.99
CA PHE A 16 -2.73 21.34 18.13
C PHE A 16 -3.52 21.96 16.97
N GLN A 17 -3.30 21.49 15.73
CA GLN A 17 -4.07 21.93 14.56
C GLN A 17 -5.54 21.50 14.67
N MET A 18 -5.79 20.27 15.13
CA MET A 18 -7.13 19.77 15.39
C MET A 18 -7.83 20.52 16.53
N ALA A 19 -7.10 20.89 17.60
CA ALA A 19 -7.66 21.63 18.73
C ALA A 19 -7.92 23.11 18.45
N SER A 20 -7.25 23.68 17.44
CA SER A 20 -7.40 25.08 17.02
C SER A 20 -8.46 25.29 15.93
N HIS A 21 -8.94 24.22 15.30
CA HIS A 21 -10.01 24.27 14.31
C HIS A 21 -11.36 23.80 14.90
N ALA A 22 -12.46 24.27 14.31
CA ALA A 22 -13.83 24.08 14.77
C ALA A 22 -14.28 22.60 14.84
N GLN A 23 -15.41 22.36 15.51
CA GLN A 23 -16.03 21.05 15.81
C GLN A 23 -16.09 20.07 14.60
N ASP A 24 -16.09 20.59 13.37
CA ASP A 24 -16.28 19.82 12.13
C ASP A 24 -15.00 19.67 11.26
N TYR A 25 -13.83 20.14 11.73
CA TYR A 25 -12.59 20.10 10.94
C TYR A 25 -12.25 18.71 10.40
N LEU A 26 -12.42 17.70 11.25
CA LEU A 26 -12.18 16.31 10.87
C LEU A 26 -13.15 15.84 9.78
N GLU A 27 -14.44 16.15 9.91
CA GLU A 27 -15.47 15.73 8.96
C GLU A 27 -15.27 16.41 7.60
N VAL A 28 -15.07 17.72 7.58
CA VAL A 28 -14.81 18.50 6.36
C VAL A 28 -13.54 18.01 5.65
N THR A 29 -12.48 17.72 6.40
CA THR A 29 -11.21 17.29 5.81
C THR A 29 -11.28 15.84 5.29
N ILE A 30 -12.02 14.96 6.00
CA ILE A 30 -12.32 13.61 5.51
C ILE A 30 -13.06 13.67 4.18
N GLU A 31 -14.10 14.49 4.07
CA GLU A 31 -14.86 14.62 2.82
C GLU A 31 -14.00 15.17 1.68
N ARG A 32 -13.17 16.17 1.97
CA ARG A 32 -12.25 16.77 1.00
C ARG A 32 -11.29 15.75 0.39
N HIS A 33 -10.70 14.89 1.21
CA HIS A 33 -9.66 13.94 0.77
C HIS A 33 -10.22 12.61 0.27
N TYR A 34 -11.52 12.36 0.42
CA TYR A 34 -12.13 11.06 0.13
C TYR A 34 -11.97 10.63 -1.34
N THR A 35 -12.17 11.55 -2.29
CA THR A 35 -12.06 11.22 -3.72
C THR A 35 -10.61 10.86 -4.08
N ASP A 36 -9.66 11.69 -3.65
CA ASP A 36 -8.24 11.54 -3.97
C ASP A 36 -7.67 10.25 -3.37
N ILE A 37 -7.98 9.95 -2.10
CA ILE A 37 -7.51 8.71 -1.47
C ILE A 37 -8.15 7.48 -2.10
N LYS A 38 -9.42 7.55 -2.50
CA LYS A 38 -10.09 6.44 -3.17
C LYS A 38 -9.43 6.13 -4.51
N GLU A 39 -9.11 7.16 -5.29
CA GLU A 39 -8.39 7.01 -6.56
C GLU A 39 -6.98 6.47 -6.33
N LEU A 40 -6.25 7.01 -5.35
CA LEU A 40 -4.92 6.54 -4.97
C LEU A 40 -4.93 5.05 -4.61
N MET A 41 -5.85 4.62 -3.73
CA MET A 41 -5.94 3.23 -3.30
C MET A 41 -6.36 2.29 -4.43
N THR A 42 -7.19 2.76 -5.36
CA THR A 42 -7.57 1.99 -6.55
C THR A 42 -6.37 1.79 -7.48
N SER A 43 -5.61 2.87 -7.74
CA SER A 43 -4.38 2.79 -8.54
C SER A 43 -3.30 1.96 -7.85
N TYR A 44 -3.18 2.07 -6.52
CA TYR A 44 -2.24 1.28 -5.73
C TYR A 44 -2.56 -0.22 -5.77
N GLN A 45 -3.84 -0.59 -5.65
CA GLN A 45 -4.27 -1.98 -5.81
C GLN A 45 -3.90 -2.52 -7.20
N LYS A 46 -4.19 -1.75 -8.26
CA LYS A 46 -3.83 -2.12 -9.63
C LYS A 46 -2.31 -2.30 -9.77
N LEU A 47 -1.53 -1.41 -9.19
CA LEU A 47 -0.07 -1.47 -9.19
C LEU A 47 0.45 -2.73 -8.48
N ILE A 48 -0.10 -3.12 -7.33
CA ILE A 48 0.28 -4.35 -6.63
C ILE A 48 0.02 -5.58 -7.52
N LEU A 49 -1.17 -5.65 -8.12
CA LEU A 49 -1.57 -6.78 -8.95
C LEU A 49 -0.72 -6.88 -10.23
N GLU A 50 -0.43 -5.76 -10.88
CA GLU A 50 0.44 -5.72 -12.06
C GLU A 50 1.87 -6.16 -11.74
N ASN A 51 2.43 -5.70 -10.61
CA ASN A 51 3.79 -6.12 -10.21
C ASN A 51 3.84 -7.60 -9.84
N GLN A 52 2.79 -8.17 -9.27
CA GLN A 52 2.75 -9.60 -8.99
C GLN A 52 2.82 -10.43 -10.26
N ILE A 53 2.08 -10.04 -11.32
CA ILE A 53 2.14 -10.70 -12.63
C ILE A 53 3.58 -10.61 -13.18
N VAL A 54 4.20 -9.44 -13.13
CA VAL A 54 5.59 -9.25 -13.59
C VAL A 54 6.58 -10.10 -12.80
N LEU A 55 6.40 -10.23 -11.47
CA LEU A 55 7.24 -11.09 -10.64
C LEU A 55 7.04 -12.57 -10.97
N GLU A 56 5.80 -13.01 -11.21
CA GLU A 56 5.49 -14.38 -11.65
C GLU A 56 6.07 -14.68 -13.04
N GLU A 57 5.97 -13.73 -13.98
CA GLU A 57 6.60 -13.82 -15.30
C GLU A 57 8.13 -13.87 -15.22
N LEU A 58 8.75 -13.03 -14.39
CA LEU A 58 10.20 -13.04 -14.17
C LEU A 58 10.66 -14.32 -13.47
N ASP A 59 9.89 -14.86 -12.53
CA ASP A 59 10.19 -16.16 -11.91
C ASP A 59 10.11 -17.28 -12.94
N MET A 60 9.06 -17.30 -13.78
CA MET A 60 8.97 -18.24 -14.90
C MET A 60 10.13 -18.09 -15.89
N GLU A 61 10.50 -16.86 -16.28
CA GLU A 61 11.65 -16.59 -17.16
C GLU A 61 12.96 -17.07 -16.51
N CYS A 62 13.13 -16.85 -15.19
CA CYS A 62 14.27 -17.35 -14.44
C CYS A 62 14.26 -18.89 -14.38
N GLN A 63 13.12 -19.54 -14.15
CA GLN A 63 13.00 -21.00 -14.10
C GLN A 63 13.24 -21.63 -15.47
N GLU A 64 12.66 -21.09 -16.54
CA GLU A 64 12.93 -21.51 -17.91
C GLU A 64 14.40 -21.33 -18.25
N LYS A 65 14.99 -20.19 -17.89
CA LYS A 65 16.40 -19.94 -18.13
C LYS A 65 17.30 -20.84 -17.28
N ILE A 66 16.95 -21.14 -16.03
CA ILE A 66 17.65 -22.13 -15.19
C ILE A 66 17.52 -23.53 -15.79
N ASN A 67 16.36 -23.91 -16.32
CA ASN A 67 16.13 -25.23 -16.90
C ASN A 67 16.84 -25.40 -18.25
N GLU A 68 16.82 -24.37 -19.11
CA GLU A 68 17.63 -24.28 -20.32
C GLU A 68 19.12 -24.26 -19.99
N ASP A 69 19.55 -23.45 -19.02
CA ASP A 69 20.93 -23.33 -18.58
C ASP A 69 21.38 -24.54 -17.77
N MET A 70 20.53 -25.39 -17.20
CA MET A 70 20.97 -26.64 -16.57
C MET A 70 21.30 -27.70 -17.65
N ALA A 71 20.53 -27.71 -18.75
CA ALA A 71 20.81 -28.52 -19.92
C ALA A 71 22.01 -27.97 -20.73
N TYR A 72 22.20 -26.65 -20.76
CA TYR A 72 23.26 -25.96 -21.50
C TYR A 72 24.54 -25.74 -20.69
N ALA A 73 24.50 -25.51 -19.37
CA ALA A 73 25.67 -25.34 -18.49
C ALA A 73 26.45 -26.64 -18.28
N LEU A 74 25.83 -27.81 -18.43
CA LEU A 74 26.55 -29.08 -18.59
C LEU A 74 27.47 -29.08 -19.83
N SER A 75 27.19 -28.23 -20.83
CA SER A 75 28.02 -28.03 -22.03
C SER A 75 28.90 -26.77 -22.00
N TYR A 76 28.52 -25.71 -21.26
CA TYR A 76 29.12 -24.37 -21.33
C TYR A 76 29.87 -23.87 -20.08
N LEU A 77 30.04 -24.68 -19.03
CA LEU A 77 31.01 -24.40 -17.94
C LEU A 77 32.47 -24.16 -18.42
N SER A 78 32.74 -24.30 -19.73
CA SER A 78 34.01 -23.99 -20.38
C SER A 78 34.10 -22.62 -21.09
N ILE A 79 33.01 -21.85 -21.28
CA ILE A 79 33.06 -20.62 -22.09
C ILE A 79 32.19 -19.50 -21.49
N TYR A 80 32.78 -18.73 -20.57
CA TYR A 80 32.61 -17.28 -20.45
C TYR A 80 31.20 -16.64 -20.38
N ASN A 81 30.85 -16.26 -19.15
CA ASN A 81 30.35 -14.93 -18.74
C ASN A 81 28.95 -14.48 -19.24
N ASN A 82 27.96 -14.57 -18.35
CA ASN A 82 26.57 -14.16 -18.59
C ASN A 82 26.42 -12.64 -18.77
N GLN A 83 25.86 -12.20 -19.91
CA GLN A 83 25.49 -10.81 -20.16
C GLN A 83 24.09 -10.50 -19.58
N LEU A 84 24.03 -10.07 -18.32
CA LEU A 84 22.81 -9.50 -17.73
C LEU A 84 22.50 -8.12 -18.32
N ASN A 85 21.23 -7.87 -18.69
CA ASN A 85 20.74 -6.57 -19.15
C ASN A 85 20.60 -5.57 -17.98
N LEU A 86 21.74 -5.04 -17.56
CA LEU A 86 21.90 -4.11 -16.43
C LEU A 86 20.97 -2.87 -16.48
N PRO A 87 20.69 -2.25 -17.65
CA PRO A 87 19.74 -1.15 -17.75
C PRO A 87 18.29 -1.52 -17.42
N LYS A 88 17.79 -2.67 -17.92
CA LYS A 88 16.44 -3.18 -17.60
C LYS A 88 16.34 -3.42 -16.09
N MET A 89 17.35 -4.08 -15.53
CA MET A 89 17.42 -4.37 -14.09
C MET A 89 17.44 -3.10 -13.24
N HIS A 90 18.24 -2.08 -13.60
CA HIS A 90 18.25 -0.79 -12.89
C HIS A 90 16.89 -0.10 -12.91
N ARG A 91 16.18 -0.14 -14.04
CA ARG A 91 14.85 0.44 -14.17
C ARG A 91 13.85 -0.25 -13.24
N GLU A 92 13.82 -1.59 -13.23
CA GLU A 92 12.90 -2.33 -12.36
C GLU A 92 13.24 -2.17 -10.88
N MET A 93 14.53 -2.09 -10.51
CA MET A 93 14.94 -1.77 -9.13
C MET A 93 14.45 -0.38 -8.69
N ASN A 94 14.53 0.61 -9.58
CA ASN A 94 14.02 1.96 -9.28
C ASN A 94 12.49 1.97 -9.13
N ASN A 95 11.77 1.25 -10.00
CA ASN A 95 10.32 1.10 -9.90
C ASN A 95 9.93 0.46 -8.56
N LEU A 96 10.59 -0.64 -8.19
CA LEU A 96 10.38 -1.31 -6.90
C LEU A 96 10.64 -0.35 -5.74
N MET A 97 11.73 0.41 -5.77
CA MET A 97 12.04 1.37 -4.70
C MET A 97 10.95 2.45 -4.52
N ILE A 98 10.39 2.96 -5.62
CA ILE A 98 9.26 3.91 -5.58
C ILE A 98 8.01 3.25 -5.01
N ILE A 99 7.71 2.02 -5.44
CA ILE A 99 6.57 1.24 -4.93
C ILE A 99 6.73 0.99 -3.43
N TYR A 100 7.90 0.56 -2.96
CA TYR A 100 8.19 0.38 -1.54
C TYR A 100 7.97 1.67 -0.74
N GLY A 101 8.39 2.81 -1.27
CA GLY A 101 8.14 4.12 -0.64
C GLY A 101 6.64 4.42 -0.51
N LEU A 102 5.86 4.19 -1.57
CA LEU A 102 4.41 4.35 -1.54
C LEU A 102 3.73 3.35 -0.58
N SER A 103 4.16 2.08 -0.59
CA SER A 103 3.66 1.03 0.30
C SER A 103 3.92 1.37 1.77
N ASP A 104 5.10 1.90 2.11
CA ASP A 104 5.41 2.36 3.46
C ASP A 104 4.52 3.54 3.88
N MET A 105 4.29 4.51 2.99
CA MET A 105 3.39 5.62 3.27
C MET A 105 1.93 5.15 3.50
N ILE A 106 1.43 4.25 2.65
CA ILE A 106 0.08 3.68 2.82
C ILE A 106 -0.01 2.88 4.11
N TYR A 107 0.99 2.05 4.41
CA TYR A 107 1.09 1.30 5.66
C TYR A 107 1.00 2.23 6.87
N ARG A 108 1.79 3.29 6.89
CA ARG A 108 1.76 4.30 7.96
C ARG A 108 0.40 4.99 8.10
N GLY A 109 -0.26 5.29 6.99
CA GLY A 109 -1.63 5.81 6.99
C GLY A 109 -2.61 4.81 7.63
N MET A 110 -2.52 3.54 7.24
CA MET A 110 -3.34 2.46 7.82
C MET A 110 -3.05 2.22 9.30
N THR A 111 -1.80 2.36 9.75
CA THR A 111 -1.44 2.31 11.17
C THR A 111 -2.19 3.39 11.96
N LEU A 112 -2.28 4.61 11.42
CA LEU A 112 -3.02 5.70 12.06
C LEU A 112 -4.53 5.43 12.09
N VAL A 113 -5.11 4.89 11.01
CA VAL A 113 -6.50 4.41 11.00
C VAL A 113 -6.72 3.38 12.11
N LYS A 114 -5.85 2.37 12.21
CA LYS A 114 -5.96 1.28 13.18
C LYS A 114 -6.02 1.77 14.62
N PHE A 115 -5.19 2.75 14.97
CA PHE A 115 -5.05 3.22 16.35
C PHE A 115 -5.97 4.39 16.73
N TYR A 116 -6.37 5.23 15.78
CA TYR A 116 -7.05 6.51 16.08
C TYR A 116 -8.40 6.70 15.42
N ALA A 117 -8.79 5.88 14.44
CA ALA A 117 -10.16 5.90 13.93
C ALA A 117 -11.12 5.12 14.85
N PRO A 118 -12.40 5.53 14.96
CA PRO A 118 -13.44 4.70 15.57
C PRO A 118 -13.56 3.36 14.84
N ASN A 119 -13.55 2.25 15.57
CA ASN A 119 -13.47 0.89 15.02
C ASN A 119 -12.21 0.65 14.15
N GLY A 120 -11.10 1.32 14.46
CA GLY A 120 -9.89 1.36 13.64
C GLY A 120 -9.36 0.00 13.22
N VAL A 121 -9.40 -1.01 14.08
CA VAL A 121 -8.98 -2.40 13.73
C VAL A 121 -9.78 -2.91 12.53
N MET A 122 -11.10 -2.89 12.61
CA MET A 122 -11.97 -3.35 11.53
C MET A 122 -11.83 -2.49 10.26
N LEU A 123 -11.72 -1.16 10.41
CA LEU A 123 -11.50 -0.28 9.26
C LEU A 123 -10.17 -0.56 8.56
N SER A 124 -9.11 -0.86 9.32
CA SER A 124 -7.80 -1.24 8.77
C SER A 124 -7.83 -2.60 8.07
N GLU A 125 -8.60 -3.56 8.58
CA GLU A 125 -8.82 -4.87 7.93
C GLU A 125 -9.60 -4.74 6.63
N ILE A 126 -10.62 -3.87 6.58
CA ILE A 126 -11.35 -3.54 5.34
C ILE A 126 -10.39 -2.93 4.31
N LEU A 127 -9.57 -1.95 4.70
CA LEU A 127 -8.59 -1.33 3.79
C LEU A 127 -7.61 -2.37 3.24
N HIS A 128 -7.05 -3.20 4.12
CA HIS A 128 -6.12 -4.25 3.73
C HIS A 128 -6.77 -5.23 2.73
N SER A 129 -7.95 -5.73 3.06
CA SER A 129 -8.62 -6.78 2.29
C SER A 129 -9.13 -6.26 0.95
N CYS A 130 -9.57 -5.00 0.88
CA CYS A 130 -10.05 -4.39 -0.36
C CYS A 130 -8.92 -3.96 -1.31
N PHE A 131 -7.78 -3.49 -0.80
CA PHE A 131 -6.81 -2.76 -1.62
C PHE A 131 -5.38 -3.27 -1.57
N CYS A 132 -4.99 -4.01 -0.52
CA CYS A 132 -3.63 -4.49 -0.32
C CYS A 132 -3.47 -6.01 -0.52
N SER A 133 -4.56 -6.70 -0.88
CA SER A 133 -4.56 -8.14 -1.16
C SER A 133 -3.77 -8.45 -2.43
N HIS A 134 -3.02 -9.56 -2.40
CA HIS A 134 -2.32 -10.15 -3.55
C HIS A 134 -3.28 -10.74 -4.61
N TYR A 135 -4.56 -10.86 -4.28
CA TYR A 135 -5.60 -11.27 -5.21
C TYR A 135 -6.65 -10.19 -5.33
N ASN A 136 -7.13 -9.99 -6.56
CA ASN A 136 -8.22 -9.06 -6.84
C ASN A 136 -9.54 -9.62 -6.29
N LYS A 137 -9.85 -9.31 -5.03
CA LYS A 137 -11.10 -9.70 -4.38
C LYS A 137 -12.19 -8.68 -4.68
N THR A 138 -13.37 -9.18 -5.05
CA THR A 138 -14.57 -8.37 -5.15
C THR A 138 -15.04 -7.92 -3.77
N ASP A 139 -15.78 -6.81 -3.74
CA ASP A 139 -16.40 -6.32 -2.50
C ASP A 139 -17.30 -7.36 -1.83
N VAL A 140 -17.90 -8.27 -2.61
CA VAL A 140 -18.75 -9.35 -2.10
C VAL A 140 -17.93 -10.41 -1.38
N GLU A 141 -16.76 -10.78 -1.92
CA GLU A 141 -15.87 -11.74 -1.27
C GLU A 141 -15.31 -11.16 0.02
N VAL A 142 -14.84 -9.90 0.00
CA VAL A 142 -14.31 -9.24 1.20
C VAL A 142 -15.37 -9.11 2.29
N GLN A 143 -16.62 -8.74 1.95
CA GLN A 143 -17.67 -8.66 2.97
C GLN A 143 -17.92 -10.02 3.64
N GLN A 144 -17.84 -11.12 2.87
CA GLN A 144 -18.13 -12.47 3.34
C GLN A 144 -17.00 -12.99 4.23
N GLU A 145 -15.74 -12.78 3.81
CA GLU A 145 -14.56 -13.13 4.60
C GLU A 145 -14.54 -12.40 5.95
N LEU A 146 -14.91 -11.11 5.96
CA LEU A 146 -14.95 -10.32 7.18
C LEU A 146 -16.24 -10.52 8.00
N GLY A 147 -17.21 -11.29 7.50
CA GLY A 147 -18.49 -11.52 8.18
C GLY A 147 -19.35 -10.26 8.35
N ILE A 148 -19.23 -9.28 7.44
CA ILE A 148 -19.92 -7.99 7.51
C ILE A 148 -21.12 -7.98 6.57
N GLY A 149 -22.28 -7.56 7.07
CA GLY A 149 -23.46 -7.35 6.23
C GLY A 149 -23.25 -6.26 5.16
N ARG A 150 -23.80 -6.46 3.97
CA ARG A 150 -23.61 -5.59 2.79
C ARG A 150 -23.69 -4.09 3.06
N THR A 151 -24.77 -3.64 3.69
CA THR A 151 -24.98 -2.20 3.96
C THR A 151 -23.91 -1.66 4.90
N SER A 152 -23.56 -2.41 5.95
CA SER A 152 -22.51 -2.04 6.90
C SER A 152 -21.15 -2.00 6.22
N PHE A 153 -20.85 -2.97 5.36
CA PHE A 153 -19.59 -3.03 4.62
C PHE A 153 -19.35 -1.77 3.80
N TYR A 154 -20.31 -1.35 2.96
CA TYR A 154 -20.12 -0.16 2.13
C TYR A 154 -19.99 1.13 2.96
N LYS A 155 -20.73 1.24 4.08
CA LYS A 155 -20.61 2.37 5.00
C LYS A 155 -19.21 2.40 5.64
N MET A 156 -18.74 1.26 6.12
CA MET A 156 -17.44 1.14 6.78
C MET A 156 -16.29 1.29 5.80
N LYS A 157 -16.41 0.79 4.56
CA LYS A 157 -15.42 1.01 3.49
C LYS A 157 -15.28 2.49 3.15
N LYS A 158 -16.39 3.22 3.04
CA LYS A 158 -16.38 4.69 2.86
C LYS A 158 -15.69 5.38 4.04
N GLN A 159 -16.05 5.00 5.27
CA GLN A 159 -15.45 5.54 6.49
C GLN A 159 -13.95 5.27 6.58
N ALA A 160 -13.52 4.04 6.25
CA ALA A 160 -12.12 3.63 6.30
C ALA A 160 -11.27 4.45 5.31
N LEU A 161 -11.75 4.61 4.08
CA LEU A 161 -11.11 5.49 3.09
C LEU A 161 -11.05 6.95 3.57
N GLY A 162 -12.13 7.45 4.19
CA GLY A 162 -12.16 8.79 4.74
C GLY A 162 -11.07 9.05 5.78
N TYR A 163 -10.96 8.18 6.80
CA TYR A 163 -9.90 8.28 7.80
C TYR A 163 -8.51 8.09 7.20
N LEU A 164 -8.36 7.15 6.25
CA LEU A 164 -7.08 6.97 5.57
C LEU A 164 -6.69 8.24 4.82
N GLY A 165 -7.61 8.89 4.09
CA GLY A 165 -7.36 10.13 3.38
C GLY A 165 -6.91 11.24 4.32
N PHE A 166 -7.63 11.43 5.42
CA PHE A 166 -7.24 12.38 6.46
C PHE A 166 -5.82 12.13 6.98
N TYR A 167 -5.53 10.93 7.48
CA TYR A 167 -4.20 10.63 8.03
C TYR A 167 -3.10 10.65 6.98
N PHE A 168 -3.39 10.20 5.76
CA PHE A 168 -2.41 10.16 4.69
C PHE A 168 -1.99 11.58 4.27
N TYR A 169 -2.95 12.46 4.00
CA TYR A 169 -2.63 13.81 3.49
C TYR A 169 -2.26 14.81 4.58
N GLU A 170 -2.83 14.71 5.78
CA GLU A 170 -2.55 15.67 6.87
C GLU A 170 -1.32 15.28 7.69
N ILE A 171 -0.88 14.02 7.65
CA ILE A 171 0.26 13.53 8.46
C ILE A 171 1.33 12.91 7.57
N VAL A 172 1.01 11.82 6.88
CA VAL A 172 2.03 10.99 6.23
C VAL A 172 2.74 11.74 5.10
N VAL A 173 2.01 12.42 4.24
CA VAL A 173 2.56 13.20 3.12
C VAL A 173 3.46 14.35 3.61
N PRO A 174 3.04 15.20 4.57
CA PRO A 174 3.93 16.19 5.18
C PRO A 174 5.21 15.59 5.76
N GLN A 175 5.11 14.50 6.53
CA GLN A 175 6.28 13.82 7.11
C GLN A 175 7.25 13.29 6.06
N ALA A 176 6.74 12.81 4.92
CA ALA A 176 7.55 12.35 3.80
C ALA A 176 8.25 13.50 3.06
N LYS A 177 7.64 14.70 3.02
CA LYS A 177 8.27 15.90 2.43
C LYS A 177 9.42 16.45 3.29
N ASP A 178 9.26 16.40 4.61
CA ASP A 178 10.26 16.92 5.56
C ASP A 178 11.46 15.98 5.71
N LYS A 179 11.27 14.68 5.48
CA LYS A 179 12.33 13.69 5.32
C LYS A 179 12.63 13.54 3.84
N ARG A 180 13.35 14.50 3.25
CA ARG A 180 13.94 14.31 1.92
C ARG A 180 14.66 12.96 1.89
N PHE A 181 14.29 12.12 0.93
CA PHE A 181 14.94 10.86 0.59
C PHE A 181 16.47 10.95 0.68
#